data_AF-A0A6G3MLG0-F1
#
_entry.id   AF-A0A6G3MLG0-F1
#
_cell.length_a   1.000
_cell.length_b   1.000
_cell.length_c   1.000
_cell.angle_alpha   90.00
_cell.angle_beta   90.00
_cell.angle_gamma   90.00
#
_symmetry.space_group_name_H-M   'P 1'
#
loop_
_entity.id
_entity.type
_entity.pdbx_description
1 polymer ?
#
loop_
_entity_poly.entity_id
_entity_poly.type
_entity_poly.pdbx_seq_one_letter_code
_entity_poly.pdbx_strand_id
1 'polypeptide(L)'
;ATKPIASRRESAEIFVVCQDYIGQKAFDASILNFKTVFQEEEDKKPPLTIKKLISTKKVNRGGYDENITPLVYSKHTLTDFLTTNRALEFLSATNEIILDKDCYKSANITPTEIKECIKDTKVLGLKEIKSLLSWRKRLIKIFGLEEKEQIVEEIIQKAPQDEEKEEI
;
A
#
# COMPACT_ATOMS: atom_id res chain seq x y z
N ALA A 1 -5.49 2.94 33.76
CA ALA A 1 -6.66 2.09 33.49
C ALA A 1 -6.41 0.71 34.09
N THR A 2 -7.32 0.19 34.91
CA THR A 2 -7.09 -1.03 35.69
C THR A 2 -8.27 -1.97 35.52
N LYS A 3 -7.98 -3.25 35.29
CA LYS A 3 -8.99 -4.31 35.31
C LYS A 3 -9.07 -4.92 36.71
N PRO A 4 -10.27 -5.14 37.27
CA PRO A 4 -10.40 -5.71 38.61
C PRO A 4 -9.85 -7.14 38.63
N ILE A 5 -9.23 -7.52 39.74
CA ILE A 5 -8.65 -8.86 39.90
C ILE A 5 -9.73 -9.94 39.78
N ALA A 6 -10.93 -9.68 40.33
CA ALA A 6 -12.05 -10.62 40.35
C ALA A 6 -12.58 -10.96 38.94
N SER A 7 -12.56 -10.01 38.01
CA SER A 7 -13.13 -10.16 36.65
C SER A 7 -12.05 -10.38 35.58
N ARG A 8 -10.78 -10.52 36.00
CA ARG A 8 -9.60 -10.53 35.11
C ARG A 8 -9.69 -11.59 34.01
N ARG A 9 -10.31 -12.75 34.27
CA ARG A 9 -10.40 -13.88 33.33
C ARG A 9 -11.78 -14.06 32.67
N GLU A 10 -12.80 -13.31 33.08
CA GLU A 10 -14.19 -13.59 32.70
C GLU A 10 -14.76 -12.61 31.69
N SER A 11 -14.37 -11.33 31.74
CA SER A 11 -14.90 -10.28 30.87
C SER A 11 -13.81 -9.48 30.16
N ALA A 12 -14.16 -8.49 29.33
CA ALA A 12 -13.23 -7.53 28.73
C ALA A 12 -13.30 -6.12 29.35
N GLU A 13 -13.99 -5.95 30.49
CA GLU A 13 -14.22 -4.64 31.09
C GLU A 13 -12.94 -3.97 31.63
N ILE A 14 -12.93 -2.65 31.67
CA ILE A 14 -11.83 -1.84 32.17
C ILE A 14 -12.35 -0.65 32.97
N PHE A 15 -11.68 -0.31 34.07
CA PHE A 15 -12.00 0.86 34.86
C PHE A 15 -10.91 1.92 34.63
N VAL A 16 -11.34 3.07 34.11
CA VAL A 16 -10.47 4.24 33.91
C VAL A 16 -10.92 5.30 34.90
N VAL A 17 -10.03 5.68 35.82
CA VAL A 17 -10.28 6.76 36.77
C VAL A 17 -9.45 7.96 36.35
N CYS A 18 -10.09 9.06 35.99
CA CYS A 18 -9.44 10.32 35.68
C CYS A 18 -9.50 11.21 36.93
N GLN A 19 -8.36 11.37 37.61
CA GLN A 19 -8.22 12.26 38.78
C GLN A 19 -7.62 13.60 38.35
N ASP A 20 -7.70 14.61 39.22
CA ASP A 20 -7.08 15.93 39.01
C ASP A 20 -7.52 16.63 37.71
N TYR A 21 -8.82 16.90 37.59
CA TYR A 21 -9.37 17.63 36.45
C TYR A 21 -8.77 19.04 36.35
N ILE A 22 -8.00 19.27 35.28
CA ILE A 22 -7.21 20.51 35.06
C ILE A 22 -8.11 21.72 34.73
N GLY A 23 -9.35 21.51 34.27
CA GLY A 23 -10.33 22.58 34.08
C GLY A 23 -9.89 23.69 33.12
N GLN A 24 -9.87 23.41 31.81
CA GLN A 24 -9.66 24.46 30.81
C GLN A 24 -10.95 25.27 30.58
N LYS A 25 -10.85 26.60 30.58
CA LYS A 25 -12.01 27.52 30.42
C LYS A 25 -12.65 27.49 29.03
N ALA A 26 -11.88 27.13 28.01
CA ALA A 26 -12.34 26.96 26.64
C ALA A 26 -11.87 25.59 26.17
N PHE A 27 -12.80 24.74 25.73
CA PHE A 27 -12.51 23.48 25.08
C PHE A 27 -13.33 23.39 23.80
N ASP A 28 -12.80 22.70 22.80
CA ASP A 28 -13.52 22.46 21.57
C ASP A 28 -14.62 21.41 21.84
N ALA A 29 -15.88 21.79 21.64
CA ALA A 29 -17.02 20.90 21.82
C ALA A 29 -17.01 19.72 20.83
N SER A 30 -16.26 19.82 19.73
CA SER A 30 -16.11 18.75 18.74
C SER A 30 -15.56 17.47 19.37
N ILE A 31 -14.65 17.55 20.34
CA ILE A 31 -14.00 16.38 20.99
C ILE A 31 -14.98 15.50 21.79
N LEU A 32 -16.16 16.02 22.12
CA LEU A 32 -17.23 15.26 22.79
C LEU A 32 -18.17 14.59 21.79
N ASN A 33 -18.05 14.89 20.51
CA ASN A 33 -18.88 14.31 19.46
C ASN A 33 -18.34 12.93 19.06
N PHE A 34 -19.13 11.88 19.31
CA PHE A 34 -18.78 10.50 18.99
C PHE A 34 -18.30 10.31 17.54
N LYS A 35 -18.86 11.05 16.57
CA LYS A 35 -18.46 10.92 15.15
C LYS A 35 -17.00 11.30 14.93
N THR A 36 -16.51 12.29 15.66
CA THR A 36 -15.12 12.74 15.56
C THR A 36 -14.18 11.85 16.37
N VAL A 37 -14.64 11.38 17.55
CA VAL A 37 -13.86 10.51 18.45
C VAL A 37 -13.62 9.14 17.83
N PHE A 38 -14.61 8.60 17.12
CA PHE A 38 -14.53 7.31 16.45
C PHE A 38 -14.21 7.42 14.96
N GLN A 39 -13.77 8.60 14.49
CA GLN A 39 -13.29 8.71 13.12
C GLN A 39 -11.98 7.92 13.03
N GLU A 40 -11.98 6.86 12.23
CA GLU A 40 -10.78 6.08 11.96
C GLU A 40 -9.72 7.02 11.36
N GLU A 41 -8.57 7.09 12.01
CA GLU A 41 -7.43 7.75 11.41
C GLU A 41 -7.09 6.94 10.16
N GLU A 42 -6.98 7.60 9.00
CA GLU A 42 -6.39 6.94 7.85
C GLU A 42 -4.97 6.58 8.26
N ASP A 43 -4.76 5.30 8.62
CA ASP A 43 -3.45 4.77 8.90
C ASP A 43 -2.55 5.27 7.78
N LYS A 44 -1.54 6.07 8.13
CA LYS A 44 -0.46 6.41 7.21
C LYS A 44 0.26 5.12 6.92
N LYS A 45 -0.29 4.33 5.99
CA LYS A 45 0.21 3.01 5.64
C LYS A 45 1.66 3.23 5.26
N PRO A 46 2.60 2.54 5.95
CA PRO A 46 4.00 2.68 5.63
C PRO A 46 4.16 2.38 4.13
N PRO A 47 5.05 3.11 3.43
CA PRO A 47 5.22 2.93 2.00
C PRO A 47 5.43 1.45 1.68
N LEU A 48 4.58 0.93 0.79
CA LEU A 48 4.61 -0.46 0.37
C LEU A 48 6.00 -0.78 -0.20
N THR A 49 6.66 -1.80 0.35
CA THR A 49 7.92 -2.31 -0.19
C THR A 49 7.63 -3.35 -1.28
N ILE A 50 8.46 -3.41 -2.33
CA ILE A 50 8.33 -4.39 -3.44
C ILE A 50 8.22 -5.83 -2.93
N LYS A 51 8.93 -6.19 -1.85
CA LYS A 51 8.84 -7.53 -1.24
C LYS A 51 7.44 -7.86 -0.71
N LYS A 52 6.69 -6.86 -0.24
CA LYS A 52 5.33 -7.02 0.29
C LYS A 52 4.28 -7.21 -0.82
N LEU A 53 4.56 -6.73 -2.03
CA LEU A 53 3.74 -6.98 -3.23
C LEU A 53 3.81 -8.45 -3.69
N ILE A 54 4.98 -9.08 -3.57
CA ILE A 54 5.22 -10.44 -4.09
C ILE A 54 4.92 -11.49 -3.01
N SER A 55 5.00 -11.12 -1.74
CA SER A 55 4.77 -12.04 -0.63
C SER A 55 3.31 -12.48 -0.57
N THR A 56 3.03 -13.66 -1.13
CA THR A 56 1.79 -14.41 -0.94
C THR A 56 1.74 -14.93 0.50
N LYS A 57 1.36 -14.05 1.44
CA LYS A 57 1.13 -14.47 2.82
C LYS A 57 0.05 -15.55 2.77
N LYS A 58 0.35 -16.75 3.30
CA LYS A 58 -0.65 -17.83 3.42
C LYS A 58 -1.91 -17.24 4.06
N VAL A 59 -3.04 -17.38 3.38
CA VAL A 59 -4.33 -16.92 3.89
C VAL A 59 -4.56 -17.57 5.24
N ASN A 60 -4.54 -16.77 6.31
CA ASN A 60 -4.88 -17.26 7.62
C ASN A 60 -6.34 -17.74 7.57
N ARG A 61 -6.63 -18.93 8.11
CA ARG A 61 -7.98 -19.54 8.09
C ARG A 61 -9.02 -18.80 8.94
N GLY A 62 -8.73 -17.57 9.39
CA GLY A 62 -9.58 -16.78 10.25
C GLY A 62 -10.28 -15.68 9.48
N GLY A 63 -11.50 -15.97 9.02
CA GLY A 63 -12.46 -14.97 8.51
C GLY A 63 -12.12 -14.37 7.15
N TYR A 64 -13.16 -13.98 6.40
CA TYR A 64 -12.99 -13.08 5.27
C TYR A 64 -12.60 -11.72 5.83
N ASP A 65 -11.43 -11.21 5.45
CA ASP A 65 -11.05 -9.82 5.71
C ASP A 65 -12.09 -8.92 5.02
N GLU A 66 -12.73 -8.02 5.77
CA GLU A 66 -13.82 -7.16 5.27
C GLU A 66 -13.34 -6.26 4.11
N ASN A 67 -12.01 -6.07 3.98
CA ASN A 67 -11.36 -5.34 2.90
C ASN A 67 -10.85 -6.23 1.76
N ILE A 68 -10.90 -7.55 1.90
CA ILE A 68 -10.64 -8.48 0.82
C ILE A 68 -11.98 -8.70 0.11
N THR A 69 -12.26 -7.84 -0.87
CA THR A 69 -12.99 -8.26 -2.07
C THR A 69 -11.94 -8.72 -3.08
N PRO A 70 -11.44 -9.97 -3.03
CA PRO A 70 -10.52 -10.48 -4.04
C PRO A 70 -11.27 -10.76 -5.36
N LEU A 71 -12.57 -10.46 -5.41
CA LEU A 71 -13.47 -10.81 -6.49
C LEU A 71 -13.64 -9.71 -7.55
N VAL A 72 -13.14 -8.49 -7.30
CA VAL A 72 -13.29 -7.38 -8.27
C VAL A 72 -12.01 -7.27 -9.08
N TYR A 73 -12.08 -7.74 -10.32
CA TYR A 73 -11.05 -7.50 -11.31
C TYR A 73 -10.93 -6.00 -11.60
N SER A 74 -9.85 -5.36 -11.19
CA SER A 74 -9.62 -3.93 -11.38
C SER A 74 -8.79 -3.65 -12.64
N LYS A 75 -9.35 -2.86 -13.54
CA LYS A 75 -8.66 -2.32 -14.71
C LYS A 75 -8.41 -0.85 -14.49
N HIS A 76 -7.18 -0.40 -14.72
CA HIS A 76 -6.85 1.03 -14.67
C HIS A 76 -6.12 1.45 -15.94
N THR A 77 -6.15 2.75 -16.26
CA THR A 77 -5.48 3.24 -17.46
C THR A 77 -4.00 3.51 -17.22
N LEU A 78 -3.19 3.45 -18.27
CA LEU A 78 -1.78 3.85 -18.20
C LEU A 78 -1.63 5.33 -17.81
N THR A 79 -2.58 6.19 -18.20
CA THR A 79 -2.57 7.60 -17.82
C THR A 79 -2.67 7.74 -16.30
N ASP A 80 -3.56 6.99 -15.66
CA ASP A 80 -3.71 6.96 -14.19
C ASP A 80 -2.44 6.45 -13.50
N PHE A 81 -1.80 5.43 -14.09
CA PHE A 81 -0.54 4.90 -13.57
C PHE A 81 0.59 5.94 -13.62
N LEU A 82 0.62 6.80 -14.64
CA LEU A 82 1.63 7.84 -14.78
C LEU A 82 1.37 9.01 -13.82
N THR A 83 0.11 9.40 -13.59
CA THR A 83 -0.25 10.54 -12.73
C THR A 83 -0.23 10.25 -11.22
N THR A 84 -0.30 8.97 -10.83
CA THR A 84 -0.39 8.57 -9.41
C THR A 84 0.90 8.84 -8.62
N ASN A 85 0.79 9.36 -7.40
CA ASN A 85 1.97 9.61 -6.54
C ASN A 85 2.63 8.31 -6.02
N ARG A 86 1.83 7.26 -5.75
CA ARG A 86 2.28 5.99 -5.13
C ARG A 86 2.11 4.80 -6.08
N ALA A 87 3.04 4.63 -7.02
CA ALA A 87 2.95 3.57 -8.05
C ALA A 87 2.93 2.14 -7.49
N LEU A 88 3.62 1.85 -6.39
CA LEU A 88 3.63 0.51 -5.79
C LEU A 88 2.25 0.13 -5.22
N GLU A 89 1.52 1.09 -4.66
CA GLU A 89 0.17 0.86 -4.13
C GLU A 89 -0.84 0.70 -5.26
N PHE A 90 -0.66 1.50 -6.31
CA PHE A 90 -1.42 1.36 -7.54
C PHE A 90 -1.27 -0.04 -8.15
N LEU A 91 -0.03 -0.55 -8.27
CA LEU A 91 0.21 -1.93 -8.74
C LEU A 91 -0.38 -2.98 -7.79
N SER A 92 -0.35 -2.73 -6.47
CA SER A 92 -0.96 -3.62 -5.49
C SER A 92 -2.47 -3.69 -5.61
N ALA A 93 -3.14 -2.64 -6.09
CA ALA A 93 -4.58 -2.58 -6.24
C ALA A 93 -5.07 -2.97 -7.65
N THR A 94 -4.23 -2.80 -8.67
CA THR A 94 -4.57 -3.03 -10.09
C THR A 94 -4.36 -4.49 -10.49
N ASN A 95 -5.20 -5.03 -11.38
CA ASN A 95 -4.98 -6.33 -12.02
C ASN A 95 -4.42 -6.16 -13.42
N GLU A 96 -5.00 -5.26 -14.21
CA GLU A 96 -4.61 -4.98 -15.60
C GLU A 96 -4.49 -3.47 -15.86
N ILE A 97 -3.46 -3.06 -16.60
CA ILE A 97 -3.24 -1.68 -17.03
C ILE A 97 -3.51 -1.57 -18.54
N ILE A 98 -4.50 -0.74 -18.89
CA ILE A 98 -4.94 -0.52 -20.27
C ILE A 98 -4.12 0.61 -20.93
N LEU A 99 -3.62 0.34 -22.14
CA LEU A 99 -3.00 1.35 -23.00
C LEU A 99 -4.07 2.22 -23.68
N ASP A 100 -4.42 3.32 -23.01
CA ASP A 100 -5.49 4.25 -23.43
C ASP A 100 -5.17 4.96 -24.76
N LYS A 101 -3.97 5.56 -24.87
CA LYS A 101 -3.57 6.37 -26.03
C LYS A 101 -2.62 5.62 -26.97
N ASP A 102 -2.77 5.86 -28.28
CA ASP A 102 -1.91 5.27 -29.32
C ASP A 102 -0.44 5.70 -29.20
N CYS A 103 -0.17 6.86 -28.61
CA CYS A 103 1.20 7.33 -28.33
C CYS A 103 1.99 6.34 -27.45
N TYR A 104 1.32 5.54 -26.63
CA TYR A 104 1.96 4.54 -25.77
C TYR A 104 2.13 3.17 -26.45
N LYS A 105 1.50 2.92 -27.60
CA LYS A 105 1.49 1.58 -28.23
C LYS A 105 2.76 1.27 -29.04
N SER A 106 3.55 2.29 -29.37
CA SER A 106 4.75 2.14 -30.19
C SER A 106 5.81 1.27 -29.50
N ALA A 107 6.49 0.41 -30.26
CA ALA A 107 7.45 -0.55 -29.72
C ALA A 107 8.70 0.11 -29.11
N ASN A 108 9.07 1.30 -29.59
CA ASN A 108 10.16 2.11 -29.02
C ASN A 108 9.83 2.65 -27.62
N ILE A 109 8.54 2.83 -27.34
CA ILE A 109 8.05 3.40 -26.08
C ILE A 109 7.67 2.27 -25.11
N THR A 110 6.95 1.25 -25.60
CA THR A 110 6.51 0.10 -24.80
C THR A 110 7.04 -1.19 -25.44
N PRO A 111 8.14 -1.76 -24.93
CA PRO A 111 8.68 -3.02 -25.44
C PRO A 111 7.72 -4.18 -25.14
N THR A 112 7.83 -5.27 -25.90
CA THR A 112 6.91 -6.42 -25.81
C THR A 112 6.85 -7.03 -24.40
N GLU A 113 7.97 -7.09 -23.69
CA GLU A 113 8.03 -7.58 -22.31
C GLU A 113 7.12 -6.76 -21.37
N ILE A 114 7.16 -5.44 -21.49
CA ILE A 114 6.31 -4.55 -20.68
C ILE A 114 4.84 -4.69 -21.08
N LYS A 115 4.54 -4.92 -22.36
CA LYS A 115 3.17 -5.19 -22.82
C LYS A 115 2.56 -6.44 -22.20
N GLU A 116 3.36 -7.47 -21.93
CA GLU A 116 2.90 -8.65 -21.20
C GLU A 116 2.78 -8.36 -19.70
N CYS A 117 3.73 -7.60 -19.12
CA CYS A 117 3.70 -7.25 -17.69
C CYS A 117 2.45 -6.44 -17.29
N ILE A 118 1.94 -5.57 -18.18
CA ILE A 118 0.76 -4.74 -17.89
C ILE A 118 -0.57 -5.50 -18.00
N LYS A 119 -0.61 -6.66 -18.66
CA LYS A 119 -1.84 -7.47 -18.79
C LYS A 119 -2.21 -8.17 -17.49
N ASP A 120 -1.20 -8.64 -16.75
CA ASP A 120 -1.37 -9.26 -15.44
C ASP A 120 -0.29 -8.77 -14.48
N THR A 121 -0.65 -7.76 -13.69
CA THR A 121 0.26 -7.15 -12.73
C THR A 121 0.39 -7.96 -11.44
N LYS A 122 -0.49 -8.93 -11.19
CA LYS A 122 -0.50 -9.74 -9.95
C LYS A 122 0.47 -10.92 -9.99
N VAL A 123 0.84 -11.37 -11.18
CA VAL A 123 1.80 -12.48 -11.37
C VAL A 123 3.26 -12.02 -11.41
N LEU A 124 3.50 -10.70 -11.35
CA LEU A 124 4.83 -10.15 -11.57
C LEU A 124 5.81 -10.47 -10.42
N GLY A 125 7.02 -10.86 -10.80
CA GLY A 125 8.16 -11.02 -9.90
C GLY A 125 8.90 -9.71 -9.60
N LEU A 126 9.90 -9.79 -8.72
CA LEU A 126 10.69 -8.63 -8.28
C LEU A 126 11.42 -7.92 -9.43
N LYS A 127 11.91 -8.69 -10.41
CA LYS A 127 12.63 -8.15 -11.57
C LYS A 127 11.67 -7.39 -12.49
N GLU A 128 10.50 -7.95 -12.76
CA GLU A 128 9.47 -7.36 -13.63
C GLU A 128 8.89 -6.09 -13.02
N ILE A 129 8.60 -6.07 -11.72
CA ILE A 129 8.12 -4.86 -11.02
C ILE A 129 9.16 -3.74 -11.12
N LYS A 130 10.45 -4.05 -10.94
CA LYS A 130 11.54 -3.06 -11.09
C LYS A 130 11.64 -2.54 -12.53
N SER A 131 11.55 -3.43 -13.52
CA SER A 131 11.55 -3.05 -14.94
C SER A 131 10.37 -2.15 -15.29
N LEU A 132 9.18 -2.45 -14.76
CA LEU A 132 7.96 -1.65 -14.98
C LEU A 132 8.08 -0.25 -14.36
N LEU A 133 8.63 -0.14 -13.15
CA LEU A 133 8.86 1.16 -12.50
C LEU A 133 9.95 1.99 -13.21
N SER A 134 11.03 1.36 -13.67
CA SER A 134 12.06 2.03 -14.47
C SER A 134 11.50 2.54 -15.80
N TRP A 135 10.68 1.71 -16.45
CA TRP A 135 9.95 2.10 -17.66
C TRP A 135 9.00 3.27 -17.42
N ARG A 136 8.27 3.27 -16.30
CA ARG A 136 7.40 4.39 -15.88
C ARG A 136 8.18 5.71 -15.78
N LYS A 137 9.33 5.72 -15.10
CA LYS A 137 10.18 6.93 -14.98
C LYS A 137 10.65 7.44 -16.35
N ARG A 138 11.02 6.51 -17.24
CA ARG A 138 11.38 6.85 -18.62
C ARG A 138 10.22 7.49 -19.37
N LEU A 139 9.00 6.96 -19.23
CA LEU A 139 7.80 7.54 -19.82
C LEU A 139 7.52 8.94 -19.30
N ILE A 140 7.55 9.14 -17.98
CA ILE A 140 7.32 10.45 -17.35
C ILE A 140 8.31 11.49 -17.91
N LYS A 141 9.59 11.11 -18.05
CA LYS A 141 10.63 11.97 -18.64
C LYS A 141 10.39 12.30 -20.12
N ILE A 142 9.92 11.34 -20.92
CA ILE A 142 9.61 11.54 -22.35
C ILE A 142 8.43 12.50 -22.51
N PHE A 143 7.39 12.35 -21.69
CA PHE A 143 6.16 13.12 -21.78
C PHE A 143 6.14 14.40 -20.92
N GLY A 144 7.22 14.67 -20.17
CA GLY A 144 7.37 15.89 -19.37
C GLY A 144 6.34 16.03 -18.24
N LEU A 145 5.86 14.91 -17.69
CA LEU A 145 4.94 14.92 -16.55
C LEU A 145 5.73 15.21 -15.26
N GLU A 146 5.22 16.07 -14.38
CA GLU A 146 5.86 16.36 -13.08
C GLU A 146 5.91 15.10 -12.21
N GLU A 147 7.11 14.64 -11.84
CA GLU A 147 7.29 13.57 -10.87
C GLU A 147 6.80 14.05 -9.49
N LYS A 148 5.69 13.50 -9.02
CA LYS A 148 5.24 13.62 -7.62
C LYS A 148 5.61 12.37 -6.81
N GLU A 149 6.82 11.83 -7.01
CA GLU A 149 7.35 10.74 -6.18
C GLU A 149 8.08 11.32 -4.96
N GLN A 150 7.56 11.03 -3.76
CA GLN A 150 8.34 11.08 -2.51
C GLN A 150 8.74 9.65 -2.14
N ILE A 151 10.05 9.42 -1.97
CA ILE A 151 10.68 8.27 -1.28
C ILE A 151 10.73 6.96 -2.11
N VAL A 152 11.74 6.83 -2.97
CA VAL A 152 12.18 5.52 -3.52
C VAL A 152 13.69 5.27 -3.31
N GLU A 153 14.48 6.31 -3.04
CA GLU A 153 15.95 6.20 -3.02
C GLU A 153 16.52 5.47 -1.78
N GLU A 154 15.83 5.44 -0.64
CA GLU A 154 16.37 4.79 0.58
C GLU A 154 16.24 3.25 0.59
N ILE A 155 15.41 2.65 -0.27
CA ILE A 155 15.08 1.20 -0.17
C ILE A 155 16.08 0.33 -0.97
N ILE A 156 16.84 0.92 -1.89
CA ILE A 156 17.76 0.17 -2.77
C ILE A 156 19.08 -0.21 -2.06
N GLN A 157 19.50 0.53 -1.03
CA GLN A 157 20.82 0.33 -0.40
C GLN A 157 20.85 -0.67 0.78
N LYS A 158 19.72 -1.21 1.24
CA LYS A 158 19.66 -2.17 2.37
C LYS A 158 19.17 -3.56 1.98
N ALA A 159 19.72 -4.15 0.93
CA ALA A 159 19.66 -5.59 0.74
C ALA A 159 20.98 -6.20 1.26
N PRO A 160 21.00 -6.85 2.44
CA PRO A 160 22.11 -7.72 2.81
C PRO A 160 22.18 -8.84 1.76
N GLN A 161 23.36 -9.01 1.17
CA GLN A 161 23.72 -10.25 0.52
C GLN A 161 24.02 -11.24 1.64
N ASP A 162 23.10 -12.17 1.90
CA ASP A 162 23.43 -13.36 2.69
C ASP A 162 23.52 -14.54 1.73
N GLU A 163 24.71 -15.11 1.76
CA GLU A 163 25.23 -16.21 0.97
C GLU A 163 24.40 -17.48 1.18
N GLU A 164 24.13 -18.17 0.06
CA GLU A 164 23.76 -19.58 0.06
C GLU A 164 24.84 -20.38 0.78
N LYS A 165 24.46 -21.09 1.84
CA LYS A 165 25.12 -22.33 2.23
C LYS A 165 24.07 -23.44 2.25
N GLU A 166 24.08 -24.22 1.18
CA GLU A 166 23.66 -25.62 1.19
C GLU A 166 24.49 -26.37 2.24
N GLU A 167 23.85 -27.14 3.10
CA GLU A 167 24.46 -28.33 3.71
C GLU A 167 23.34 -29.29 4.15
N ILE A 168 23.24 -30.37 3.35
CA ILE A 168 23.08 -31.80 3.65
C ILE A 168 22.42 -32.17 4.99
#